data_AF-Q0WPN8-F1
#
_entry.id   AF-Q0WPN8-F1
#
_cell.length_a   1.000
_cell.length_b   1.000
_cell.length_c   1.000
_cell.angle_alpha   90.00
_cell.angle_beta   90.00
_cell.angle_gamma   90.00
#
_symmetry.space_group_name_H-M   'P 1'
#
loop_
_entity.id
_entity.type
_entity.pdbx_description
1 polymer ?
#
loop_
_entity_poly.entity_id
_entity_poly.type
_entity_poly.pdbx_seq_one_letter_code
_entity_poly.pdbx_strand_id
1 'polypeptide(L)'
;MPMAKLRNIIKTLSIFFFLIAATAPSLSSATSATDTFVFGGCSQQKFSPASAYESNLNSLLTSLVNSATYSSYNNFTIMGSSSSDTARGLFQCRGDLSMPDCATCVARAVSQVGPLCPFTCGGALQLAGCYIKYDNISFLGQEDKTVVLKKCGSSEGYNTDGISRRDAVLTELVNGGGYFRAGGSGDVQGMGQCVGDLTVSECQDCLGTAIGRLKNDCGTAVFGDMFLAKCYARYSTDGAQHYAKSHNYKTNYGGEKTFAIIIGLLAAVVLLIIFLLFLRGVCSRGGDFSILHSFTLI
;
A
#
# COMPACT_ATOMS: atom_id res chain seq x y z
N MET A 1 -32.60 4.99 45.78
CA MET A 1 -32.03 6.09 44.96
C MET A 1 -30.77 5.79 44.12
N PRO A 2 -29.96 4.71 44.31
CA PRO A 2 -28.73 4.54 43.51
C PRO A 2 -28.97 4.07 42.05
N MET A 3 -30.09 3.40 41.76
CA MET A 3 -30.35 2.84 40.43
C MET A 3 -30.61 3.90 39.34
N ALA A 4 -31.14 5.07 39.69
CA ALA A 4 -31.36 6.15 38.73
C ALA A 4 -30.05 6.77 38.22
N LYS A 5 -29.03 6.86 39.09
CA LYS A 5 -27.72 7.44 38.76
C LYS A 5 -26.93 6.54 37.80
N LEU A 6 -27.00 5.21 38.00
CA LEU A 6 -26.38 4.23 37.11
C LEU A 6 -26.97 4.24 35.70
N ARG A 7 -28.31 4.34 35.58
CA ARG A 7 -28.99 4.42 34.28
C ARG A 7 -28.55 5.63 33.46
N ASN A 8 -28.36 6.79 34.10
CA ASN A 8 -27.91 7.99 33.39
C ASN A 8 -26.45 7.86 32.93
N ILE A 9 -25.57 7.26 33.75
CA ILE A 9 -24.17 7.03 33.38
C ILE A 9 -24.07 6.10 32.16
N ILE A 10 -24.85 5.02 32.12
CA ILE A 10 -24.88 4.09 30.97
C ILE A 10 -25.36 4.80 29.70
N LYS A 11 -26.42 5.63 29.80
CA LYS A 11 -26.90 6.41 28.66
C LYS A 11 -25.86 7.41 28.15
N THR A 12 -25.17 8.12 29.04
CA THR A 12 -24.11 9.05 28.65
C THR A 12 -22.93 8.33 28.01
N LEU A 13 -22.52 7.16 28.53
CA LEU A 13 -21.46 6.36 27.92
C LEU A 13 -21.87 5.83 26.54
N SER A 14 -23.12 5.40 26.39
CA SER A 14 -23.65 4.92 25.11
C SER A 14 -23.70 6.05 24.06
N ILE A 15 -24.09 7.26 24.45
CA ILE A 15 -24.08 8.43 23.56
C ILE A 15 -22.65 8.78 23.16
N PHE A 16 -21.72 8.78 24.12
CA PHE A 16 -20.30 9.05 23.84
C PHE A 16 -19.70 8.00 22.90
N PHE A 17 -20.02 6.72 23.09
CA PHE A 17 -19.56 5.66 22.21
C PHE A 17 -20.16 5.79 20.80
N PHE A 18 -21.43 6.18 20.69
CA PHE A 18 -22.08 6.47 19.40
C PHE A 18 -21.45 7.68 18.70
N LEU A 19 -21.11 8.74 19.44
CA LEU A 19 -20.44 9.92 18.90
C LEU A 19 -19.02 9.58 18.42
N ILE A 20 -18.25 8.80 19.19
CA ILE A 20 -16.92 8.34 18.78
C ILE A 20 -17.01 7.45 17.53
N ALA A 21 -17.97 6.53 17.48
CA ALA A 21 -18.20 5.67 16.33
C ALA A 21 -18.66 6.45 15.09
N ALA A 22 -19.45 7.50 15.25
CA ALA A 22 -19.88 8.37 14.15
C ALA A 22 -18.75 9.29 13.65
N THR A 23 -17.81 9.66 14.52
CA THR A 23 -16.61 10.42 14.12
C THR A 23 -15.44 9.56 13.71
N ALA A 24 -15.52 8.23 13.86
CA ALA A 24 -14.49 7.34 13.34
C ALA A 24 -14.48 7.58 11.83
N PRO A 25 -13.45 8.25 11.28
CA PRO A 25 -13.32 8.35 9.85
C PRO A 25 -13.34 6.92 9.37
N SER A 26 -14.30 6.59 8.49
CA SER A 26 -14.28 5.32 7.78
C SER A 26 -12.84 5.12 7.35
N LEU A 27 -12.16 4.17 7.98
CA LEU A 27 -10.76 3.87 7.71
C LEU A 27 -10.80 3.25 6.32
N SER A 28 -10.84 4.12 5.31
CA SER A 28 -10.94 3.80 3.91
C SER A 28 -9.63 3.14 3.55
N SER A 29 -9.52 1.84 3.82
CA SER A 29 -8.58 0.89 3.24
C SER A 29 -7.25 1.51 2.80
N ALA A 30 -6.60 2.27 3.69
CA ALA A 30 -5.32 2.91 3.37
C ALA A 30 -4.20 1.84 3.24
N THR A 31 -4.50 0.61 3.65
CA THR A 31 -3.61 -0.55 3.67
C THR A 31 -3.25 -1.12 2.30
N SER A 32 -3.74 -0.59 1.16
CA SER A 32 -3.40 -1.18 -0.14
C SER A 32 -2.15 -0.57 -0.81
N ALA A 33 -1.86 0.72 -0.62
CA ALA A 33 -0.80 1.37 -1.40
C ALA A 33 0.61 0.89 -1.00
N THR A 34 0.84 0.64 0.28
CA THR A 34 2.17 0.33 0.84
C THR A 34 2.55 -1.15 0.76
N ASP A 35 1.57 -2.05 0.59
CA ASP A 35 1.80 -3.50 0.64
C ASP A 35 1.46 -4.24 -0.67
N THR A 36 0.63 -3.67 -1.55
CA THR A 36 0.19 -4.35 -2.78
C THR A 36 1.33 -4.46 -3.79
N PHE A 37 1.81 -5.68 -4.01
CA PHE A 37 2.79 -6.00 -5.04
C PHE A 37 2.23 -5.80 -6.46
N VAL A 38 2.99 -5.15 -7.32
CA VAL A 38 2.62 -4.93 -8.74
C VAL A 38 3.52 -5.76 -9.65
N PHE A 39 4.84 -5.57 -9.59
CA PHE A 39 5.82 -6.39 -10.30
C PHE A 39 7.19 -6.31 -9.62
N GLY A 40 8.09 -7.22 -10.01
CA GLY A 40 9.51 -7.10 -9.70
C GLY A 40 10.36 -7.91 -10.67
N GLY A 41 11.65 -7.59 -10.74
CA GLY A 41 12.58 -8.21 -11.68
C GLY A 41 14.02 -8.06 -11.21
N CYS A 42 14.86 -9.00 -11.63
CA CYS A 42 16.24 -9.11 -11.18
C CYS A 42 17.21 -9.08 -12.36
N SER A 43 18.43 -8.58 -12.14
CA SER A 43 19.51 -8.71 -13.11
C SER A 43 20.01 -10.15 -13.18
N GLN A 44 20.65 -10.51 -14.30
CA GLN A 44 21.32 -11.81 -14.42
C GLN A 44 22.66 -11.88 -13.66
N GLN A 45 23.35 -10.74 -13.52
CA GLN A 45 24.61 -10.70 -12.79
C GLN A 45 24.36 -10.98 -11.30
N LYS A 46 25.18 -11.85 -10.73
CA LYS A 46 25.16 -12.19 -9.32
C LYS A 46 26.43 -11.71 -8.62
N PHE A 47 26.30 -11.34 -7.36
CA PHE A 47 27.42 -11.06 -6.47
C PHE A 47 27.68 -12.25 -5.54
N SER A 48 28.89 -12.32 -4.99
CA SER A 48 29.25 -13.37 -4.02
C SER A 48 28.82 -12.95 -2.61
N PRO A 49 28.32 -13.88 -1.77
CA PRO A 49 28.06 -13.60 -0.36
C PRO A 49 29.29 -13.03 0.36
N ALA A 50 29.07 -12.11 1.29
CA ALA A 50 30.07 -11.34 2.03
C ALA A 50 31.02 -10.51 1.14
N SER A 51 30.61 -10.14 -0.08
CA SER A 51 31.39 -9.26 -0.95
C SER A 51 31.30 -7.79 -0.55
N ALA A 52 32.25 -6.98 -1.02
CA ALA A 52 32.19 -5.52 -0.88
C ALA A 52 30.91 -4.94 -1.50
N TYR A 53 30.48 -5.49 -2.65
CA TYR A 53 29.22 -5.13 -3.27
C TYR A 53 28.02 -5.37 -2.33
N GLU A 54 27.94 -6.50 -1.64
CA GLU A 54 26.84 -6.78 -0.70
C GLU A 54 26.80 -5.76 0.44
N SER A 55 27.95 -5.42 1.02
CA SER A 55 28.06 -4.37 2.04
C SER A 55 27.59 -3.01 1.53
N ASN A 56 27.99 -2.66 0.30
CA ASN A 56 27.59 -1.41 -0.35
C ASN A 56 26.10 -1.39 -0.68
N LEU A 57 25.53 -2.51 -1.12
CA LEU A 57 24.10 -2.67 -1.38
C LEU A 57 23.29 -2.53 -0.08
N ASN A 58 23.72 -3.15 1.02
CA ASN A 58 23.03 -3.00 2.31
C ASN A 58 23.05 -1.55 2.81
N SER A 59 24.17 -0.86 2.64
CA SER A 59 24.31 0.57 2.96
C SER A 59 23.41 1.45 2.07
N LEU A 60 23.35 1.12 0.78
CA LEU A 60 22.48 1.77 -0.20
C LEU A 60 21.00 1.62 0.17
N LEU A 61 20.52 0.39 0.39
CA LEU A 61 19.13 0.11 0.73
C LEU A 61 18.72 0.78 2.04
N THR A 62 19.61 0.79 3.04
CA THR A 62 19.39 1.53 4.30
C THR A 62 19.25 3.03 4.05
N SER A 63 20.10 3.61 3.19
CA SER A 63 20.04 5.02 2.83
C SER A 63 18.73 5.39 2.12
N LEU A 64 18.24 4.52 1.24
CA LEU A 64 16.94 4.70 0.56
C LEU A 64 15.77 4.72 1.57
N VAL A 65 15.72 3.74 2.49
CA VAL A 65 14.66 3.67 3.51
C VAL A 65 14.68 4.89 4.42
N ASN A 66 15.86 5.29 4.92
CA ASN A 66 15.98 6.45 5.79
C ASN A 66 15.55 7.73 5.07
N SER A 67 15.95 7.89 3.80
CA SER A 67 15.63 9.07 3.02
C SER A 67 14.16 9.21 2.64
N ALA A 68 13.43 8.09 2.55
CA ALA A 68 12.00 8.10 2.26
C ALA A 68 11.15 8.74 3.37
N THR A 69 11.74 9.04 4.53
CA THR A 69 11.08 9.76 5.63
C THR A 69 10.87 11.24 5.32
N TYR A 70 11.68 11.84 4.44
CA TYR A 70 11.66 13.29 4.17
C TYR A 70 11.67 13.66 2.68
N SER A 71 11.78 12.68 1.76
CA SER A 71 11.63 12.92 0.32
C SER A 71 10.82 11.83 -0.37
N SER A 72 10.00 12.20 -1.35
CA SER A 72 9.23 11.26 -2.19
C SER A 72 10.06 10.60 -3.28
N TYR A 73 11.26 11.13 -3.54
CA TYR A 73 12.24 10.57 -4.46
C TYR A 73 13.65 10.86 -3.93
N ASN A 74 14.53 9.86 -3.99
CA ASN A 74 15.96 10.09 -3.85
C ASN A 74 16.72 8.99 -4.58
N ASN A 75 17.99 9.27 -4.89
CA ASN A 75 18.93 8.31 -5.40
C ASN A 75 20.24 8.39 -4.61
N PHE A 76 20.96 7.27 -4.58
CA PHE A 76 22.26 7.18 -3.93
C PHE A 76 23.19 6.33 -4.79
N THR A 77 24.48 6.63 -4.69
CA THR A 77 25.55 5.81 -5.23
C THR A 77 26.57 5.58 -4.13
N ILE A 78 26.76 4.31 -3.76
CA ILE A 78 27.81 3.89 -2.83
C ILE A 78 28.98 3.40 -3.66
N MET A 79 30.03 4.22 -3.72
CA MET A 79 31.24 3.92 -4.49
C MET A 79 32.00 2.76 -3.88
N GLY A 80 32.32 1.76 -4.70
CA GLY A 80 33.21 0.66 -4.33
C GLY A 80 34.65 0.91 -4.81
N SER A 81 35.57 0.04 -4.40
CA SER A 81 36.96 0.06 -4.87
C SER A 81 37.07 -0.20 -6.38
N SER A 82 36.06 -0.88 -6.95
CA SER A 82 35.91 -1.15 -8.37
C SER A 82 34.50 -0.77 -8.84
N SER A 83 34.31 -0.69 -10.16
CA SER A 83 32.97 -0.48 -10.73
C SER A 83 32.00 -1.61 -10.40
N SER A 84 32.48 -2.85 -10.26
CA SER A 84 31.66 -4.00 -9.86
C SER A 84 31.23 -3.97 -8.40
N ASP A 85 31.96 -3.25 -7.54
CA ASP A 85 31.61 -3.06 -6.14
C ASP A 85 30.71 -1.84 -5.90
N THR A 86 30.50 -1.01 -6.92
CA THR A 86 29.68 0.20 -6.80
C THR A 86 28.20 -0.16 -6.87
N ALA A 87 27.42 0.27 -5.88
CA ALA A 87 25.98 0.06 -5.83
C ALA A 87 25.25 1.38 -6.08
N ARG A 88 24.33 1.40 -7.04
CA ARG A 88 23.47 2.55 -7.36
C ARG A 88 22.03 2.19 -7.11
N GLY A 89 21.26 3.12 -6.57
CA GLY A 89 19.85 2.86 -6.29
C GLY A 89 19.02 4.12 -6.23
N LEU A 90 17.73 3.96 -6.42
CA LEU A 90 16.73 5.00 -6.24
C LEU A 90 15.44 4.42 -5.66
N PHE A 91 14.62 5.31 -5.11
CA PHE A 91 13.21 5.05 -4.87
C PHE A 91 12.35 6.18 -5.44
N GLN A 92 11.11 5.86 -5.78
CA GLN A 92 10.08 6.80 -6.19
C GLN A 92 8.77 6.43 -5.51
N CYS A 93 8.32 7.24 -4.55
CA CYS A 93 6.99 7.13 -3.96
C CYS A 93 5.95 7.75 -4.89
N ARG A 94 4.72 7.26 -4.83
CA ARG A 94 3.57 7.86 -5.49
C ARG A 94 3.31 9.25 -4.92
N GLY A 95 3.03 10.22 -5.79
CA GLY A 95 3.05 11.64 -5.42
C GLY A 95 1.93 12.07 -4.47
N ASP A 96 0.93 11.23 -4.24
CA ASP A 96 -0.19 11.45 -3.31
C ASP A 96 0.05 10.82 -1.91
N LEU A 97 1.15 10.10 -1.71
CA LEU A 97 1.45 9.49 -0.41
C LEU A 97 1.96 10.55 0.59
N SER A 98 1.56 10.37 1.84
CA SER A 98 2.20 11.06 2.96
C SER A 98 3.63 10.56 3.13
N MET A 99 4.50 11.36 3.75
CA MET A 99 5.88 10.96 4.01
C MET A 99 6.01 9.68 4.86
N PRO A 100 5.21 9.48 5.93
CA PRO A 100 5.17 8.20 6.65
C PRO A 100 4.78 7.00 5.78
N ASP A 101 3.80 7.16 4.89
CA ASP A 101 3.36 6.08 3.99
C ASP A 101 4.42 5.78 2.94
N CYS A 102 5.09 6.81 2.41
CA CYS A 102 6.23 6.67 1.52
C CYS A 102 7.37 5.87 2.18
N ALA A 103 7.77 6.26 3.40
CA ALA A 103 8.79 5.54 4.17
C ALA A 103 8.40 4.07 4.41
N THR A 104 7.14 3.84 4.78
CA THR A 104 6.61 2.48 4.97
C THR A 104 6.66 1.68 3.68
N CYS A 105 6.23 2.26 2.56
CA CYS A 105 6.25 1.60 1.26
C CYS A 105 7.67 1.23 0.85
N VAL A 106 8.63 2.15 0.96
CA VAL A 106 10.03 1.88 0.59
C VAL A 106 10.63 0.80 1.48
N ALA A 107 10.39 0.84 2.79
CA ALA A 107 10.82 -0.22 3.70
C ALA A 107 10.22 -1.59 3.33
N ARG A 108 8.94 -1.64 2.97
CA ARG A 108 8.28 -2.86 2.49
C ARG A 108 8.89 -3.35 1.18
N ALA A 109 9.10 -2.47 0.21
CA ALA A 109 9.71 -2.80 -1.06
C ALA A 109 11.12 -3.38 -0.88
N VAL A 110 11.94 -2.76 -0.02
CA VAL A 110 13.29 -3.24 0.31
C VAL A 110 13.24 -4.60 1.01
N SER A 111 12.29 -4.81 1.93
CA SER A 111 12.14 -6.12 2.60
C SER A 111 11.71 -7.24 1.65
N GLN A 112 11.02 -6.91 0.55
CA GLN A 112 10.52 -7.88 -0.43
C GLN A 112 11.51 -8.14 -1.58
N VAL A 113 12.33 -7.16 -1.96
CA VAL A 113 13.22 -7.30 -3.12
C VAL A 113 14.35 -8.29 -2.87
N GLY A 114 14.88 -8.36 -1.64
CA GLY A 114 15.96 -9.29 -1.29
C GLY A 114 15.57 -10.77 -1.51
N PRO A 115 14.45 -11.25 -0.93
CA PRO A 115 13.94 -12.60 -1.18
C PRO A 115 13.53 -12.83 -2.64
N LEU A 116 13.05 -11.80 -3.35
CA LEU A 116 12.69 -11.89 -4.77
C LEU A 116 13.91 -12.05 -5.67
N CYS A 117 14.99 -11.34 -5.35
CA CYS A 117 16.21 -11.22 -6.15
C CYS A 117 17.45 -11.63 -5.36
N PRO A 118 17.57 -12.92 -4.97
CA PRO A 118 18.64 -13.38 -4.11
C PRO A 118 19.99 -13.30 -4.82
N PHE A 119 20.95 -12.61 -4.20
CA PHE A 119 22.34 -12.46 -4.65
C PHE A 119 22.50 -11.81 -6.03
N THR A 120 21.49 -11.11 -6.56
CA THR A 120 21.60 -10.43 -7.85
C THR A 120 22.12 -9.00 -7.67
N CYS A 121 22.96 -8.54 -8.59
CA CYS A 121 23.50 -7.17 -8.56
C CYS A 121 22.43 -6.11 -8.83
N GLY A 122 21.36 -6.47 -9.53
CA GLY A 122 20.25 -5.58 -9.82
C GLY A 122 18.93 -6.17 -9.38
N GLY A 123 18.05 -5.31 -8.88
CA GLY A 123 16.70 -5.63 -8.47
C GLY A 123 15.81 -4.41 -8.60
N ALA A 124 14.61 -4.61 -9.15
CA ALA A 124 13.57 -3.60 -9.21
C ALA A 124 12.27 -4.18 -8.66
N LEU A 125 11.54 -3.39 -7.89
CA LEU A 125 10.28 -3.80 -7.30
C LEU A 125 9.31 -2.62 -7.24
N GLN A 126 8.09 -2.85 -7.74
CA GLN A 126 6.99 -1.91 -7.72
C GLN A 126 5.90 -2.42 -6.76
N LEU A 127 5.64 -1.65 -5.72
CA LEU A 127 4.40 -1.71 -4.95
C LEU A 127 3.42 -0.66 -5.47
N ALA A 128 2.15 -0.74 -5.08
CA ALA A 128 1.12 0.19 -5.56
C ALA A 128 1.43 1.67 -5.25
N GLY A 129 2.22 1.93 -4.21
CA GLY A 129 2.57 3.26 -3.71
C GLY A 129 4.04 3.64 -3.89
N CYS A 130 4.93 2.75 -4.32
CA CYS A 130 6.34 3.10 -4.50
C CYS A 130 7.07 2.12 -5.41
N TYR A 131 8.16 2.61 -5.97
CA TYR A 131 9.11 1.88 -6.79
C TYR A 131 10.50 1.96 -6.16
N ILE A 132 11.24 0.85 -6.17
CA ILE A 132 12.67 0.85 -5.90
C ILE A 132 13.41 0.16 -7.05
N LYS A 133 14.61 0.62 -7.33
CA LYS A 133 15.56 -0.06 -8.22
C LYS A 133 16.97 0.13 -7.70
N TYR A 134 17.74 -0.95 -7.70
CA TYR A 134 19.18 -0.91 -7.51
C TYR A 134 19.86 -1.72 -8.61
N ASP A 135 21.11 -1.35 -8.91
CA ASP A 135 21.98 -2.09 -9.81
C ASP A 135 23.46 -1.72 -9.56
N ASN A 136 24.39 -2.54 -10.04
CA ASN A 136 25.81 -2.18 -10.11
C ASN A 136 26.16 -1.43 -11.41
N ILE A 137 25.35 -1.58 -12.46
CA ILE A 137 25.49 -0.81 -13.70
C ILE A 137 24.89 0.60 -13.56
N SER A 138 25.26 1.49 -14.47
CA SER A 138 24.71 2.85 -14.52
C SER A 138 23.32 2.84 -15.18
N PHE A 139 22.29 3.30 -14.44
CA PHE A 139 20.92 3.47 -14.96
C PHE A 139 20.26 4.79 -14.52
N LEU A 140 20.94 5.58 -13.67
CA LEU A 140 20.46 6.87 -13.19
C LEU A 140 20.57 7.93 -14.29
N GLY A 141 19.53 8.75 -14.45
CA GLY A 141 19.49 9.80 -15.47
C GLY A 141 19.44 9.29 -16.91
N GLN A 142 19.09 8.02 -17.10
CA GLN A 142 18.94 7.40 -18.42
C GLN A 142 17.47 7.11 -18.69
N GLU A 143 16.95 7.62 -19.80
CA GLU A 143 15.62 7.28 -20.26
C GLU A 143 15.54 5.79 -20.66
N ASP A 144 14.53 5.08 -20.16
CA ASP A 144 14.25 3.69 -20.53
C ASP A 144 12.73 3.50 -20.61
N LYS A 145 12.26 3.26 -21.84
CA LYS A 145 10.85 3.08 -22.20
C LYS A 145 10.48 1.61 -22.42
N THR A 146 11.33 0.69 -21.98
CA THR A 146 11.06 -0.75 -22.03
C THR A 146 9.79 -1.06 -21.25
N VAL A 147 8.83 -1.76 -21.86
CA VAL A 147 7.61 -2.22 -21.18
C VAL A 147 7.99 -3.30 -20.17
N VAL A 148 7.75 -3.03 -18.88
CA VAL A 148 8.01 -3.99 -17.79
C VAL A 148 6.75 -4.68 -17.31
N LEU A 149 5.58 -4.02 -17.42
CA LEU A 149 4.29 -4.63 -17.13
C LEU A 149 3.21 -4.00 -18.01
N LYS A 150 2.35 -4.85 -18.57
CA LYS A 150 1.09 -4.47 -19.18
C LYS A 150 -0.03 -5.29 -18.56
N LYS A 151 -1.13 -4.63 -18.17
CA LYS A 151 -2.35 -5.31 -17.73
C LYS A 151 -3.56 -4.55 -18.26
N CYS A 152 -4.39 -5.22 -19.05
CA CYS A 152 -5.67 -4.68 -19.50
C CYS A 152 -6.81 -5.43 -18.81
N GLY A 153 -7.85 -4.70 -18.42
CA GLY A 153 -9.08 -5.27 -17.86
C GLY A 153 -9.99 -5.92 -18.91
N SER A 154 -11.12 -6.43 -18.43
CA SER A 154 -12.23 -6.87 -19.27
C SER A 154 -12.78 -5.69 -20.08
N SER A 155 -13.40 -5.98 -21.23
CA SER A 155 -14.06 -4.98 -22.06
C SER A 155 -15.56 -4.99 -21.80
N GLU A 156 -16.17 -3.82 -21.68
CA GLU A 156 -17.64 -3.64 -21.63
C GLU A 156 -18.26 -3.48 -23.02
N GLY A 157 -17.49 -3.76 -24.08
CA GLY A 157 -17.88 -3.46 -25.45
C GLY A 157 -17.52 -2.03 -25.85
N TYR A 158 -17.98 -1.61 -27.03
CA TYR A 158 -17.63 -0.32 -27.61
C TYR A 158 -18.53 0.78 -27.06
N ASN A 159 -18.10 1.41 -25.96
CA ASN A 159 -18.71 2.63 -25.43
C ASN A 159 -17.90 3.85 -25.89
N THR A 160 -18.33 4.49 -26.98
CA THR A 160 -17.63 5.64 -27.57
C THR A 160 -17.40 6.75 -26.55
N ASP A 161 -18.41 7.10 -25.74
CA ASP A 161 -18.31 8.20 -24.78
C ASP A 161 -17.34 7.89 -23.63
N GLY A 162 -17.28 6.63 -23.19
CA GLY A 162 -16.31 6.15 -22.21
C GLY A 162 -14.88 6.20 -22.75
N ILE A 163 -14.68 5.72 -23.98
CA ILE A 163 -13.38 5.74 -24.66
C ILE A 163 -12.89 7.17 -24.89
N SER A 164 -13.76 8.07 -25.36
CA SER A 164 -13.42 9.49 -25.55
C SER A 164 -13.08 10.20 -24.25
N ARG A 165 -13.82 9.93 -23.16
CA ARG A 165 -13.50 10.48 -21.83
C ARG A 165 -12.17 9.97 -21.30
N ARG A 166 -11.92 8.66 -21.41
CA ARG A 166 -10.62 8.07 -21.08
C ARG A 166 -9.50 8.74 -21.85
N ASP A 167 -9.67 8.90 -23.15
CA ASP A 167 -8.63 9.46 -24.01
C ASP A 167 -8.34 10.92 -23.68
N ALA A 168 -9.36 11.69 -23.31
CA ALA A 168 -9.21 13.05 -22.81
C ALA A 168 -8.41 13.09 -21.49
N VAL A 169 -8.79 12.27 -20.49
CA VAL A 169 -8.06 12.16 -19.21
C VAL A 169 -6.60 11.79 -19.44
N LEU A 170 -6.34 10.77 -20.26
CA LEU A 170 -4.98 10.34 -20.57
C LEU A 170 -4.18 11.42 -21.31
N THR A 171 -4.79 12.15 -22.25
CA THR A 171 -4.11 13.27 -22.94
C THR A 171 -3.76 14.39 -21.97
N GLU A 172 -4.63 14.70 -21.01
CA GLU A 172 -4.36 15.69 -19.96
C GLU A 172 -3.16 15.27 -19.09
N LEU A 173 -3.04 13.97 -18.76
CA LEU A 173 -1.88 13.45 -18.04
C LEU A 173 -0.57 13.65 -18.81
N VAL A 174 -0.54 13.53 -20.15
CA VAL A 174 0.69 13.79 -20.94
C VAL A 174 1.08 15.27 -20.87
N ASN A 175 0.09 16.16 -20.90
CA ASN A 175 0.32 17.62 -20.94
C ASN A 175 0.44 18.27 -19.56
N GLY A 176 0.17 17.52 -18.48
CA GLY A 176 0.29 18.00 -17.11
C GLY A 176 1.72 18.34 -16.70
N GLY A 177 1.86 19.17 -15.67
CA GLY A 177 3.15 19.50 -15.06
C GLY A 177 3.60 18.48 -14.01
N GLY A 178 4.89 18.46 -13.68
CA GLY A 178 5.46 17.63 -12.62
C GLY A 178 5.63 16.15 -12.98
N TYR A 179 6.15 15.38 -12.01
CA TYR A 179 6.45 13.95 -12.17
C TYR A 179 5.25 13.05 -11.92
N PHE A 180 4.41 13.37 -10.94
CA PHE A 180 3.18 12.64 -10.63
C PHE A 180 1.98 13.47 -11.09
N ARG A 181 1.06 12.82 -11.80
CA ARG A 181 -0.11 13.45 -12.42
C ARG A 181 -1.31 12.54 -12.19
N ALA A 182 -2.42 13.10 -11.75
CA ALA A 182 -3.67 12.38 -11.58
C ALA A 182 -4.81 13.28 -12.01
N GLY A 183 -5.87 12.68 -12.56
CA GLY A 183 -7.02 13.40 -13.08
C GLY A 183 -8.18 12.46 -13.36
N GLY A 184 -9.34 13.03 -13.70
CA GLY A 184 -10.52 12.24 -14.00
C GLY A 184 -11.64 13.06 -14.64
N SER A 185 -12.53 12.35 -15.33
CA SER A 185 -13.70 12.93 -15.99
C SER A 185 -14.85 11.93 -15.95
N GLY A 186 -15.92 12.29 -15.24
CA GLY A 186 -17.05 11.39 -14.98
C GLY A 186 -16.61 10.15 -14.21
N ASP A 187 -16.82 8.98 -14.82
CA ASP A 187 -16.48 7.66 -14.31
C ASP A 187 -15.03 7.26 -14.56
N VAL A 188 -14.28 8.03 -15.36
CA VAL A 188 -12.90 7.71 -15.71
C VAL A 188 -11.92 8.42 -14.77
N GLN A 189 -11.02 7.65 -14.16
CA GLN A 189 -9.88 8.16 -13.41
C GLN A 189 -8.58 7.68 -14.06
N GLY A 190 -7.55 8.52 -14.03
CA GLY A 190 -6.24 8.20 -14.55
C GLY A 190 -5.13 8.79 -13.71
N MET A 191 -3.98 8.12 -13.72
CA MET A 191 -2.76 8.64 -13.13
C MET A 191 -1.54 8.19 -13.90
N GLY A 192 -0.50 9.02 -13.88
CA GLY A 192 0.78 8.70 -14.47
C GLY A 192 1.90 9.25 -13.60
N GLN A 193 3.03 8.55 -13.60
CA GLN A 193 4.19 8.99 -12.85
C GLN A 193 5.50 8.63 -13.53
N CYS A 194 6.45 9.55 -13.48
CA CYS A 194 7.84 9.34 -13.88
C CYS A 194 8.72 9.11 -12.65
N VAL A 195 9.83 8.40 -12.84
CA VAL A 195 10.91 8.36 -11.85
C VAL A 195 11.63 9.71 -11.84
N GLY A 196 11.91 10.24 -10.65
CA GLY A 196 12.48 11.57 -10.45
C GLY A 196 13.91 11.77 -10.95
N ASP A 197 14.54 10.75 -11.54
CA ASP A 197 15.86 10.88 -12.17
C ASP A 197 15.79 11.36 -13.63
N LEU A 198 14.60 11.43 -14.22
CA LEU A 198 14.38 11.98 -15.56
C LEU A 198 14.26 13.50 -15.51
N THR A 199 14.58 14.17 -16.61
CA THR A 199 14.20 15.57 -16.84
C THR A 199 12.68 15.70 -17.09
N VAL A 200 12.15 16.93 -17.03
CA VAL A 200 10.73 17.19 -17.30
C VAL A 200 10.34 16.76 -18.73
N SER A 201 11.21 17.01 -19.72
CA SER A 201 10.98 16.61 -21.11
C SER A 201 10.98 15.08 -21.29
N GLU A 202 11.94 14.38 -20.69
CA GLU A 202 11.99 12.91 -20.73
C GLU A 202 10.80 12.29 -19.98
N CYS A 203 10.36 12.90 -18.88
CA CYS A 203 9.16 12.47 -18.18
C CYS A 203 7.91 12.57 -19.08
N GLN A 204 7.73 13.71 -19.75
CA GLN A 204 6.61 13.91 -20.67
C GLN A 204 6.64 12.92 -21.85
N ASP A 205 7.81 12.67 -22.42
CA ASP A 205 8.01 11.73 -23.52
C ASP A 205 7.76 10.26 -23.09
N CYS A 206 8.29 9.86 -21.92
CA CYS A 206 8.02 8.56 -21.32
C CYS A 206 6.51 8.36 -21.08
N LEU A 207 5.82 9.33 -20.48
CA LEU A 207 4.38 9.26 -20.26
C LEU A 207 3.59 9.22 -21.56
N GLY A 208 3.99 10.00 -22.57
CA GLY A 208 3.40 9.94 -23.91
C GLY A 208 3.49 8.55 -24.51
N THR A 209 4.63 7.88 -24.37
CA THR A 209 4.84 6.50 -24.83
C THR A 209 3.97 5.50 -24.06
N ALA A 210 3.95 5.59 -22.73
CA ALA A 210 3.13 4.71 -21.89
C ALA A 210 1.64 4.84 -22.21
N ILE A 211 1.17 6.08 -22.41
CA ILE A 211 -0.23 6.39 -22.72
C ILE A 211 -0.60 5.99 -24.15
N GLY A 212 0.29 6.21 -25.12
CA GLY A 212 0.10 5.69 -26.48
C GLY A 212 -0.09 4.18 -26.50
N ARG A 213 0.74 3.45 -25.72
CA ARG A 213 0.58 2.00 -25.56
C ARG A 213 -0.69 1.61 -24.81
N LEU A 214 -1.12 2.35 -23.78
CA LEU A 214 -2.41 2.09 -23.12
C LEU A 214 -3.58 2.20 -24.09
N LYS A 215 -3.62 3.28 -24.88
CA LYS A 215 -4.72 3.52 -25.84
C LYS A 215 -4.76 2.44 -26.92
N ASN A 216 -3.60 2.03 -27.43
CA ASN A 216 -3.49 1.01 -28.46
C ASN A 216 -3.80 -0.40 -27.92
N ASP A 217 -3.21 -0.78 -26.79
CA ASP A 217 -3.23 -2.16 -26.31
C ASP A 217 -4.44 -2.46 -25.41
N CYS A 218 -4.97 -1.47 -24.69
CA CYS A 218 -6.11 -1.59 -23.79
C CYS A 218 -7.34 -0.80 -24.30
N GLY A 219 -7.45 -0.58 -25.62
CA GLY A 219 -8.38 0.38 -26.25
C GLY A 219 -9.86 0.29 -25.82
N THR A 220 -10.36 -0.89 -25.46
CA THR A 220 -11.76 -1.08 -25.01
C THR A 220 -11.88 -1.63 -23.58
N ALA A 221 -10.78 -1.68 -22.83
CA ALA A 221 -10.76 -2.24 -21.48
C ALA A 221 -11.29 -1.23 -20.45
N VAL A 222 -11.98 -1.72 -19.41
CA VAL A 222 -12.46 -0.89 -18.29
C VAL A 222 -11.35 -0.39 -17.36
N PHE A 223 -10.17 -1.00 -17.40
CA PHE A 223 -8.97 -0.48 -16.78
C PHE A 223 -7.75 -0.87 -17.60
N GLY A 224 -6.66 -0.13 -17.45
CA GLY A 224 -5.40 -0.43 -18.10
C GLY A 224 -4.21 0.06 -17.29
N ASP A 225 -3.20 -0.79 -17.16
CA ASP A 225 -1.92 -0.50 -16.54
C ASP A 225 -0.81 -0.67 -17.56
N MET A 226 0.03 0.36 -17.71
CA MET A 226 1.24 0.31 -18.52
C MET A 226 2.39 0.86 -17.71
N PHE A 227 3.31 -0.02 -17.34
CA PHE A 227 4.55 0.33 -16.68
C PHE A 227 5.70 0.17 -17.67
N LEU A 228 6.40 1.27 -17.88
CA LEU A 228 7.71 1.29 -18.51
C LEU A 228 8.80 1.29 -17.42
N ALA A 229 10.05 1.13 -17.81
CA ALA A 229 11.15 1.06 -16.85
C ALA A 229 11.37 2.36 -16.04
N LYS A 230 10.95 3.52 -16.57
CA LYS A 230 11.13 4.84 -15.92
C LYS A 230 9.85 5.66 -15.73
N CYS A 231 8.69 5.15 -16.13
CA CYS A 231 7.42 5.78 -15.86
C CYS A 231 6.28 4.78 -15.98
N TYR A 232 5.09 5.14 -15.49
CA TYR A 232 3.88 4.36 -15.72
C TYR A 232 2.69 5.28 -15.99
N ALA A 233 1.68 4.72 -16.64
CA ALA A 233 0.36 5.30 -16.76
C ALA A 233 -0.68 4.24 -16.46
N ARG A 234 -1.79 4.66 -15.85
CA ARG A 234 -2.90 3.78 -15.47
C ARG A 234 -4.22 4.52 -15.64
N TYR A 235 -5.27 3.80 -15.98
CA TYR A 235 -6.64 4.32 -15.92
C TYR A 235 -7.61 3.26 -15.44
N SER A 236 -8.75 3.71 -14.95
CA SER A 236 -9.88 2.88 -14.56
C SER A 236 -11.18 3.63 -14.82
N THR A 237 -12.20 2.93 -15.30
CA THR A 237 -13.58 3.40 -15.32
C THR A 237 -14.33 2.87 -14.10
N ASP A 238 -15.51 3.42 -13.81
CA ASP A 238 -16.37 2.89 -12.75
C ASP A 238 -16.71 1.41 -13.04
N GLY A 239 -16.76 0.59 -12.00
CA GLY A 239 -16.94 -0.87 -12.12
C GLY A 239 -15.65 -1.72 -12.14
N ALA A 240 -14.45 -1.16 -12.30
CA ALA A 240 -13.20 -1.95 -12.21
C ALA A 240 -13.01 -2.63 -10.84
N GLN A 241 -13.58 -2.05 -9.78
CA GLN A 241 -13.61 -2.61 -8.42
C GLN A 241 -14.32 -3.98 -8.39
N HIS A 242 -15.31 -4.21 -9.27
CA HIS A 242 -16.02 -5.48 -9.38
C HIS A 242 -15.14 -6.57 -10.02
N TYR A 243 -14.26 -6.21 -10.96
CA TYR A 243 -13.41 -7.16 -11.67
C TYR A 243 -12.10 -7.49 -10.93
N ALA A 244 -11.54 -6.54 -10.18
CA ALA A 244 -10.33 -6.77 -9.38
C ALA A 244 -10.49 -7.89 -8.34
N LYS A 245 -11.73 -8.16 -7.91
CA LYS A 245 -12.05 -9.21 -6.92
C LYS A 245 -11.88 -10.64 -7.43
N SER A 246 -11.77 -10.88 -8.74
CA SER A 246 -11.75 -12.24 -9.29
C SER A 246 -10.40 -12.97 -9.22
N HIS A 247 -9.30 -12.30 -8.84
CA HIS A 247 -8.00 -12.96 -8.70
C HIS A 247 -7.36 -12.65 -7.34
N ASN A 248 -8.02 -13.08 -6.27
CA ASN A 248 -7.38 -13.20 -4.97
C ASN A 248 -6.44 -14.42 -4.98
N TYR A 249 -5.20 -14.19 -5.40
CA TYR A 249 -4.10 -15.06 -5.02
C TYR A 249 -4.00 -15.01 -3.48
N LYS A 250 -4.20 -16.16 -2.83
CA LYS A 250 -4.15 -16.32 -1.38
C LYS A 250 -2.76 -15.95 -0.86
N THR A 251 -2.48 -14.68 -0.63
CA THR A 251 -1.37 -14.29 0.24
C THR A 251 -1.87 -14.38 1.67
N ASN A 252 -1.26 -15.30 2.42
CA ASN A 252 -1.58 -15.57 3.80
C ASN A 252 -0.98 -14.47 4.69
N TYR A 253 -1.47 -13.23 4.57
CA TYR A 253 -1.03 -12.12 5.41
C TYR A 253 -1.87 -12.12 6.69
N GLY A 254 -1.35 -12.79 7.71
CA GLY A 254 -1.98 -12.97 9.04
C GLY A 254 -2.05 -11.72 9.92
N GLY A 255 -1.97 -10.50 9.36
CA GLY A 255 -2.06 -9.26 10.14
C GLY A 255 -3.51 -8.88 10.49
N GLU A 256 -4.39 -8.84 9.49
CA GLU A 256 -5.74 -8.28 9.67
C GLU A 256 -6.65 -9.17 10.50
N LYS A 257 -6.56 -10.50 10.33
CA LYS A 257 -7.32 -11.45 11.15
C LYS A 257 -6.89 -11.40 12.62
N THR A 258 -5.62 -11.12 12.89
CA THR A 258 -5.08 -11.05 14.26
C THR A 258 -5.63 -9.85 15.01
N PHE A 259 -5.75 -8.67 14.36
CA PHE A 259 -6.33 -7.48 15.00
C PHE A 259 -7.80 -7.67 15.38
N ALA A 260 -8.62 -8.24 14.50
CA ALA A 260 -10.03 -8.49 14.79
C ALA A 260 -10.21 -9.47 15.96
N ILE A 261 -9.36 -10.50 16.06
CA ILE A 261 -9.38 -11.46 17.17
C ILE A 261 -9.00 -10.78 18.49
N ILE A 262 -7.97 -9.92 18.50
CA ILE A 262 -7.53 -9.21 19.71
C ILE A 262 -8.63 -8.29 20.25
N ILE A 263 -9.31 -7.53 19.38
CA ILE A 263 -10.41 -6.64 19.80
C ILE A 263 -11.57 -7.46 20.39
N GLY A 264 -11.92 -8.59 19.76
CA GLY A 264 -12.96 -9.49 20.29
C GLY A 264 -12.62 -10.07 21.66
N LEU A 265 -11.35 -10.45 21.88
CA LEU A 265 -10.87 -10.98 23.15
C LEU A 265 -10.90 -9.93 24.27
N LEU A 266 -10.48 -8.70 23.98
CA LEU A 266 -10.54 -7.59 24.95
C LEU A 266 -11.98 -7.26 25.33
N ALA A 267 -12.90 -7.21 24.38
CA ALA A 267 -14.32 -6.99 24.65
C ALA A 267 -14.91 -8.10 25.54
N ALA A 268 -14.57 -9.36 25.28
CA ALA A 268 -15.02 -10.50 26.10
C ALA A 268 -14.48 -10.44 27.53
N VAL A 269 -13.19 -10.08 27.71
CA VAL A 269 -12.58 -9.92 29.04
C VAL A 269 -13.24 -8.79 29.81
N VAL A 270 -13.51 -7.64 29.17
CA VAL A 270 -14.20 -6.51 29.82
C VAL A 270 -15.61 -6.91 30.24
N LEU A 271 -16.36 -7.62 29.39
CA LEU A 271 -17.70 -8.12 29.73
C LEU A 271 -17.67 -9.13 30.88
N LEU A 272 -16.69 -10.03 30.89
CA LEU A 272 -16.48 -11.00 31.98
C LEU A 272 -16.20 -10.28 33.31
N ILE A 273 -15.33 -9.27 33.30
CA ILE A 273 -15.01 -8.48 34.50
C ILE A 273 -16.27 -7.78 35.03
N ILE A 274 -17.06 -7.16 34.15
CA ILE A 274 -18.32 -6.49 34.53
C ILE A 274 -19.30 -7.51 35.15
N PHE A 275 -19.43 -8.70 34.57
CA PHE A 275 -20.28 -9.77 35.08
C PHE A 275 -19.83 -10.25 36.47
N LEU A 276 -18.53 -10.46 36.68
CA LEU A 276 -17.98 -10.85 37.98
C LEU A 276 -18.19 -9.76 39.05
N LEU A 277 -18.06 -8.49 38.69
CA LEU A 277 -18.36 -7.37 39.59
C LEU A 277 -19.84 -7.33 39.97
N PHE A 278 -20.74 -7.64 39.03
CA PHE A 278 -22.17 -7.76 39.32
C PHE A 278 -22.45 -8.91 40.28
N LEU A 279 -21.87 -10.10 40.08
CA LEU A 279 -22.01 -11.23 40.99
C LEU A 279 -21.48 -10.92 42.39
N ARG A 280 -20.33 -10.24 42.51
CA ARG A 280 -19.83 -9.77 43.82
C ARG A 280 -20.79 -8.77 44.47
N GLY A 281 -21.40 -7.89 43.68
CA GLY A 281 -22.41 -6.95 44.17
C GLY A 281 -23.68 -7.65 44.68
N VAL A 282 -24.12 -8.72 44.02
CA VAL A 282 -25.27 -9.53 44.44
C VAL A 282 -24.92 -10.35 45.69
N CYS A 283 -23.77 -11.03 45.69
CA CYS A 283 -23.33 -11.82 46.84
C CYS A 283 -23.06 -10.95 48.08
N SER A 284 -22.52 -9.73 47.92
CA SER A 284 -22.30 -8.81 49.04
C SER A 284 -23.60 -8.24 49.62
N ARG A 285 -24.73 -8.30 48.89
CA ARG A 285 -26.06 -7.94 49.41
C ARG A 285 -26.84 -9.13 49.97
N GLY A 286 -26.40 -10.36 49.70
CA GLY A 286 -27.03 -11.59 50.19
C GLY A 286 -26.57 -12.06 51.56
N GLY A 287 -25.82 -11.24 52.30
CA GLY A 287 -25.24 -11.57 53.62
C GLY A 287 -26.23 -11.67 54.78
N ASP A 288 -27.53 -11.80 54.53
CA ASP A 288 -28.54 -12.12 55.55
C ASP A 288 -29.59 -13.05 54.94
N PHE A 289 -29.25 -14.33 54.75
CA PHE A 289 -30.26 -15.39 54.82
C PHE A 289 -29.64 -16.73 55.16
N SER A 290 -29.68 -17.04 56.45
CA SER A 290 -29.38 -18.34 57.04
C SER A 290 -30.33 -19.41 56.51
N ILE A 291 -29.98 -20.07 55.40
CA ILE A 291 -30.47 -21.42 55.09
C ILE A 291 -29.26 -22.26 54.70
N LEU A 292 -28.42 -22.56 55.69
CA LEU A 292 -27.47 -23.66 55.65
C LEU A 292 -27.78 -24.60 56.81
N HIS A 293 -29.01 -25.08 56.86
CA HIS A 293 -29.40 -26.16 57.76
C HIS A 293 -30.65 -26.82 57.19
N SER A 294 -30.47 -27.93 56.48
CA SER A 294 -31.44 -29.01 56.22
C SER A 294 -31.14 -29.62 54.86
N PHE A 295 -30.11 -30.45 54.76
CA PHE A 295 -30.08 -31.66 53.92
C PHE A 295 -28.97 -32.57 54.45
N THR A 296 -29.16 -33.01 55.68
CA THR A 296 -28.51 -34.21 56.23
C THR A 296 -29.64 -34.95 56.95
N LEU A 297 -29.88 -36.19 56.54
CA LEU A 297 -30.99 -37.09 56.93
C LEU A 297 -32.28 -36.86 56.13
N ILE A 298 -32.41 -37.52 54.98
CA ILE A 298 -33.17 -38.78 54.75
C ILE A 298 -32.63 -39.38 53.44
#